data_AF-A0A8S0G726-F1
#
_entry.id   AF-A0A8S0G726-F1
#
_cell.length_a   1.000
_cell.length_b   1.000
_cell.length_c   1.000
_cell.angle_alpha   90.00
_cell.angle_beta   90.00
_cell.angle_gamma   90.00
#
_symmetry.space_group_name_H-M   'P 1'
#
loop_
_entity.id
_entity.type
_entity.pdbx_description
1 polymer ?
#
loop_
_entity_poly.entity_id
_entity_poly.type
_entity_poly.pdbx_seq_one_letter_code
_entity_poly.pdbx_strand_id
1 'polypeptide(L)'
;MVKNGRWLNLTLWRCIPKTLFRHWQQGMHNVAWNALFWCNHDQPRIVSRFGDEGEYRVPAAKMLAMVLHGMQGTPYIYQGEEIGMTNPHFTRITDYRDVESLNMFAELRNDGRDADELLAILASKSRDNSRTPMQWSNGDNAGFTAGEPWIGLGDNYQQINVEAALADESSVFYTYQKLIALFQSPAVSKKPS
;
A
#
# COMPACT_ATOMS: atom_id res chain seq x y z
N MET A 1 27.15 -8.40 15.34
CA MET A 1 25.68 -8.55 15.49
C MET A 1 25.02 -7.91 14.27
N VAL A 2 24.59 -8.71 13.28
CA VAL A 2 23.97 -8.20 12.05
C VAL A 2 22.47 -8.02 12.30
N LYS A 3 21.99 -6.78 12.36
CA LYS A 3 20.57 -6.39 12.45
C LYS A 3 19.94 -6.08 11.07
N ASN A 4 20.45 -6.66 9.97
CA ASN A 4 20.16 -6.15 8.61
C ASN A 4 19.16 -6.98 7.78
N GLY A 5 18.28 -7.76 8.41
CA GLY A 5 17.31 -8.61 7.68
C GLY A 5 16.20 -7.85 6.94
N ARG A 6 15.83 -6.63 7.39
CA ARG A 6 14.70 -5.87 6.85
C ARG A 6 14.92 -5.38 5.42
N TRP A 7 16.12 -4.90 5.13
CA TRP A 7 16.43 -4.20 3.88
C TRP A 7 16.91 -5.12 2.76
N LEU A 8 17.55 -6.26 3.10
CA LEU A 8 18.38 -7.01 2.14
C LEU A 8 17.72 -8.19 1.41
N ASN A 9 16.49 -8.58 1.74
CA ASN A 9 15.78 -9.65 1.00
C ASN A 9 14.71 -9.07 0.06
N LEU A 10 15.00 -9.07 -1.26
CA LEU A 10 14.06 -8.66 -2.32
C LEU A 10 13.30 -9.84 -2.95
N THR A 11 13.77 -11.08 -2.77
CA THR A 11 13.41 -12.20 -3.66
C THR A 11 12.42 -13.23 -3.10
N LEU A 12 11.98 -13.11 -1.84
CA LEU A 12 11.35 -14.23 -1.12
C LEU A 12 9.84 -14.09 -0.85
N TRP A 13 9.11 -13.21 -1.53
CA TRP A 13 7.77 -12.84 -1.07
C TRP A 13 6.57 -13.37 -1.88
N ARG A 14 6.76 -13.83 -3.13
CA ARG A 14 5.63 -14.16 -4.03
C ARG A 14 4.77 -15.37 -3.61
N CYS A 15 5.28 -16.30 -2.79
CA CYS A 15 4.55 -17.54 -2.41
C CYS A 15 4.03 -17.57 -0.97
N ILE A 16 4.42 -16.61 -0.11
CA ILE A 16 4.05 -16.57 1.31
C ILE A 16 2.55 -16.31 1.60
N PRO A 17 1.79 -15.53 0.79
CA PRO A 17 0.47 -15.07 1.22
C PRO A 17 -0.54 -16.18 1.51
N LYS A 18 -0.63 -17.22 0.65
CA LYS A 18 -1.71 -18.22 0.77
C LYS A 18 -1.57 -19.10 2.01
N THR A 19 -0.37 -19.58 2.32
CA THR A 19 -0.12 -20.40 3.51
C THR A 19 -0.34 -19.59 4.78
N LEU A 20 0.11 -18.33 4.78
CA LEU A 20 -0.08 -17.42 5.92
C LEU A 20 -1.56 -17.11 6.15
N PHE A 21 -2.31 -16.76 5.09
CA PHE A 21 -3.76 -16.51 5.21
C PHE A 21 -4.49 -17.75 5.68
N ARG A 22 -4.18 -18.93 5.13
CA ARG A 22 -4.77 -20.18 5.59
C ARG A 22 -4.50 -20.42 7.08
N HIS A 23 -3.26 -20.25 7.52
CA HIS A 23 -2.88 -20.44 8.93
C HIS A 23 -3.69 -19.55 9.87
N TRP A 24 -3.76 -18.24 9.59
CA TRP A 24 -4.49 -17.29 10.42
C TRP A 24 -6.01 -17.45 10.34
N GLN A 25 -6.56 -17.70 9.14
CA GLN A 25 -7.99 -17.94 8.98
C GLN A 25 -8.43 -19.21 9.73
N GLN A 26 -7.69 -20.31 9.58
CA GLN A 26 -8.02 -21.58 10.25
C GLN A 26 -7.76 -21.51 11.76
N GLY A 27 -6.65 -20.90 12.19
CA GLY A 27 -6.27 -20.82 13.60
C GLY A 27 -7.14 -19.88 14.43
N MET A 28 -7.72 -18.84 13.82
CA MET A 28 -8.57 -17.87 14.52
C MET A 28 -10.07 -18.19 14.41
N HIS A 29 -10.47 -19.06 13.49
CA HIS A 29 -11.87 -19.42 13.31
C HIS A 29 -12.47 -19.98 14.61
N ASN A 30 -13.57 -19.39 15.08
CA ASN A 30 -14.24 -19.67 16.36
C ASN A 30 -13.36 -19.51 17.62
N VAL A 31 -12.20 -18.88 17.51
CA VAL A 31 -11.28 -18.60 18.64
C VAL A 31 -11.11 -17.10 18.85
N ALA A 32 -10.95 -16.35 17.76
CA ALA A 32 -10.71 -14.91 17.78
C ALA A 32 -11.24 -14.24 16.50
N TRP A 33 -11.03 -12.93 16.38
CA TRP A 33 -11.44 -12.14 15.23
C TRP A 33 -10.25 -11.46 14.57
N ASN A 34 -10.01 -11.74 13.28
CA ASN A 34 -8.89 -11.17 12.55
C ASN A 34 -9.11 -9.69 12.23
N ALA A 35 -8.07 -8.88 12.36
CA ALA A 35 -7.96 -7.59 11.68
C ALA A 35 -7.31 -7.82 10.31
N LEU A 36 -8.02 -7.47 9.24
CA LEU A 36 -7.60 -7.72 7.86
C LEU A 36 -7.13 -6.40 7.26
N PHE A 37 -5.85 -6.29 6.91
CA PHE A 37 -5.31 -5.10 6.27
C PHE A 37 -4.18 -5.47 5.31
N TRP A 38 -4.05 -4.68 4.24
CA TRP A 38 -2.88 -4.72 3.37
C TRP A 38 -1.91 -3.59 3.67
N CYS A 39 -2.45 -2.38 3.82
CA CYS A 39 -1.70 -1.16 3.91
C CYS A 39 -1.80 -0.56 5.32
N ASN A 40 -0.77 0.18 5.68
CA ASN A 40 -0.76 1.17 6.75
C ASN A 40 0.38 2.16 6.48
N HIS A 41 0.60 3.12 7.38
CA HIS A 41 1.64 4.14 7.27
C HIS A 41 3.08 3.62 7.37
N ASP A 42 3.30 2.34 7.65
CA ASP A 42 4.61 1.71 7.74
C ASP A 42 4.88 0.67 6.63
N GLN A 43 3.86 0.33 5.84
CA GLN A 43 3.97 -0.64 4.75
C GLN A 43 3.88 0.06 3.39
N PRO A 44 4.63 -0.42 2.36
CA PRO A 44 4.45 0.04 0.98
C PRO A 44 3.03 -0.17 0.48
N ARG A 45 2.66 0.56 -0.58
CA ARG A 45 1.34 0.47 -1.20
C ARG A 45 1.13 -0.93 -1.79
N ILE A 46 -0.04 -1.52 -1.56
CA ILE A 46 -0.28 -2.93 -1.88
C ILE A 46 -0.20 -3.23 -3.39
N VAL A 47 -0.65 -2.29 -4.22
CA VAL A 47 -0.65 -2.42 -5.68
C VAL A 47 0.80 -2.54 -6.18
N SER A 48 1.68 -1.68 -5.70
CA SER A 48 3.13 -1.73 -5.96
C SER A 48 3.79 -3.00 -5.46
N ARG A 49 3.30 -3.52 -4.32
CA ARG A 49 3.94 -4.62 -3.62
C ARG A 49 3.56 -6.00 -4.17
N PHE A 50 2.27 -6.26 -4.37
CA PHE A 50 1.74 -7.57 -4.80
C PHE A 50 0.91 -7.52 -6.08
N GLY A 51 0.63 -6.33 -6.59
CA GLY A 51 -0.10 -6.13 -7.84
C GLY A 51 0.82 -5.82 -9.01
N ASP A 52 0.34 -4.91 -9.84
CA ASP A 52 1.02 -4.35 -11.00
C ASP A 52 0.78 -2.84 -10.99
N GLU A 53 1.76 -2.03 -11.36
CA GLU A 53 1.61 -0.57 -11.44
C GLU A 53 1.31 -0.07 -12.86
N GLY A 54 1.46 -0.95 -13.85
CA GLY A 54 1.29 -0.64 -15.27
C GLY A 54 -0.11 -0.97 -15.78
N GLU A 55 -0.17 -1.75 -16.85
CA GLU A 55 -1.40 -2.09 -17.58
C GLU A 55 -2.49 -2.68 -16.67
N TYR A 56 -2.08 -3.46 -15.65
CA TYR A 56 -3.01 -4.21 -14.80
C TYR A 56 -3.24 -3.55 -13.45
N ARG A 57 -2.87 -2.28 -13.26
CA ARG A 57 -3.04 -1.57 -11.98
C ARG A 57 -4.46 -1.65 -11.42
N VAL A 58 -5.45 -1.27 -12.22
CA VAL A 58 -6.86 -1.29 -11.81
C VAL A 58 -7.36 -2.70 -11.49
N PRO A 59 -7.22 -3.71 -12.38
CA PRO A 59 -7.66 -5.06 -12.06
C PRO A 59 -6.89 -5.68 -10.88
N ALA A 60 -5.59 -5.43 -10.73
CA ALA A 60 -4.80 -5.91 -9.59
C ALA A 60 -5.28 -5.31 -8.27
N ALA A 61 -5.51 -3.99 -8.21
CA ALA A 61 -6.01 -3.31 -7.03
C ALA A 61 -7.38 -3.88 -6.59
N LYS A 62 -8.30 -4.08 -7.55
CA LYS A 62 -9.61 -4.69 -7.29
C LYS A 62 -9.49 -6.12 -6.78
N MET A 63 -8.63 -6.93 -7.40
CA MET A 63 -8.39 -8.31 -6.99
C MET A 63 -7.86 -8.38 -5.55
N LEU A 64 -6.88 -7.54 -5.20
CA LEU A 64 -6.33 -7.46 -3.85
C LEU A 64 -7.39 -7.05 -2.82
N ALA A 65 -8.24 -6.09 -3.16
CA ALA A 65 -9.39 -5.68 -2.33
C ALA A 65 -10.36 -6.86 -2.09
N MET A 66 -10.75 -7.57 -3.16
CA MET A 66 -11.66 -8.71 -3.10
C MET A 66 -11.09 -9.86 -2.25
N VAL A 67 -9.79 -10.15 -2.38
CA VAL A 67 -9.11 -11.17 -1.58
C VAL A 67 -9.21 -10.85 -0.10
N LEU A 68 -8.92 -9.62 0.31
CA LEU A 68 -8.93 -9.22 1.72
C LEU A 68 -10.35 -9.14 2.29
N HIS A 69 -11.27 -8.48 1.58
CA HIS A 69 -12.66 -8.31 2.02
C HIS A 69 -13.46 -9.61 1.98
N GLY A 70 -13.00 -10.62 1.24
CA GLY A 70 -13.60 -11.95 1.20
C GLY A 70 -13.20 -12.88 2.35
N MET A 71 -12.24 -12.49 3.19
CA MET A 71 -11.80 -13.28 4.35
C MET A 71 -12.64 -12.98 5.61
N GLN A 72 -12.63 -13.92 6.56
CA GLN A 72 -13.27 -13.72 7.87
C GLN A 72 -12.43 -12.76 8.72
N GLY A 73 -13.03 -11.62 9.09
CA GLY A 73 -12.43 -10.63 9.96
C GLY A 73 -13.02 -9.24 9.72
N THR A 74 -12.40 -8.22 10.32
CA THR A 74 -12.74 -6.81 10.07
C THR A 74 -11.73 -6.22 9.09
N PRO A 75 -12.14 -5.82 7.87
CA PRO A 75 -11.25 -5.16 6.93
C PRO A 75 -10.94 -3.71 7.34
N TYR A 76 -9.69 -3.31 7.13
CA TYR A 76 -9.21 -1.95 7.27
C TYR A 76 -8.69 -1.48 5.92
N ILE A 77 -9.09 -0.27 5.54
CA ILE A 77 -8.67 0.39 4.31
C ILE A 77 -7.80 1.58 4.71
N TYR A 78 -6.61 1.69 4.13
CA TYR A 78 -5.73 2.83 4.36
C TYR A 78 -5.93 3.90 3.29
N GLN A 79 -5.80 5.18 3.66
CA GLN A 79 -6.05 6.32 2.76
C GLN A 79 -5.34 6.17 1.41
N GLY A 80 -6.07 6.21 0.30
CA GLY A 80 -5.51 6.07 -1.05
C GLY A 80 -5.46 4.64 -1.58
N GLU A 81 -5.70 3.63 -0.75
CA GLU A 81 -5.85 2.24 -1.19
C GLU A 81 -7.09 2.09 -2.10
N GLU A 82 -8.16 2.82 -1.79
CA GLU A 82 -9.43 2.83 -2.51
C GLU A 82 -9.36 3.43 -3.92
N ILE A 83 -8.35 4.26 -4.22
CA ILE A 83 -8.08 4.74 -5.58
C ILE A 83 -6.92 3.99 -6.25
N GLY A 84 -6.32 3.03 -5.54
CA GLY A 84 -5.17 2.26 -5.99
C GLY A 84 -3.92 3.12 -6.16
N MET A 85 -3.62 4.00 -5.18
CA MET A 85 -2.36 4.72 -5.11
C MET A 85 -1.18 3.74 -5.12
N THR A 86 -0.10 4.13 -5.78
CA THR A 86 1.16 3.38 -5.88
C THR A 86 2.24 4.02 -5.02
N ASN A 87 3.39 3.36 -4.92
CA ASN A 87 4.60 3.98 -4.40
C ASN A 87 4.95 5.22 -5.25
N PRO A 88 5.63 6.22 -4.68
CA PRO A 88 5.80 7.53 -5.32
C PRO A 88 6.97 7.63 -6.31
N HIS A 89 7.76 6.55 -6.47
CA HIS A 89 8.93 6.50 -7.35
C HIS A 89 9.99 7.58 -7.09
N PHE A 90 10.22 7.93 -5.83
CA PHE A 90 11.29 8.85 -5.45
C PHE A 90 12.67 8.33 -5.89
N THR A 91 13.39 9.17 -6.63
CA THR A 91 14.67 8.84 -7.27
C THR A 91 15.87 9.45 -6.54
N ARG A 92 15.66 10.36 -5.58
CA ARG A 92 16.75 10.98 -4.82
C ARG A 92 16.54 10.79 -3.33
N ILE A 93 17.64 10.63 -2.59
CA ILE A 93 17.59 10.52 -1.13
C ILE A 93 16.92 11.74 -0.46
N THR A 94 17.04 12.92 -1.08
CA THR A 94 16.42 14.17 -0.62
C THR A 94 14.90 14.21 -0.75
N ASP A 95 14.29 13.25 -1.44
CA ASP A 95 12.84 13.16 -1.57
C ASP A 95 12.22 12.41 -0.36
N TYR A 96 13.02 11.61 0.34
CA TYR A 96 12.63 10.87 1.55
C TYR A 96 12.69 11.75 2.81
N ARG A 97 11.89 11.40 3.83
CA ARG A 97 11.79 12.10 5.12
C ARG A 97 11.95 11.18 6.31
N ASP A 98 11.71 9.89 6.10
CA ASP A 98 11.79 8.87 7.14
C ASP A 98 13.21 8.71 7.67
N VAL A 99 13.40 8.98 8.96
CA VAL A 99 14.71 8.92 9.63
C VAL A 99 15.36 7.53 9.51
N GLU A 100 14.57 6.46 9.55
CA GLU A 100 15.10 5.10 9.38
C GLU A 100 15.66 4.88 7.96
N SER A 101 14.91 5.35 6.95
CA SER A 101 15.34 5.32 5.55
C SER A 101 16.62 6.14 5.31
N LEU A 102 16.69 7.34 5.89
CA LEU A 102 17.87 8.22 5.78
C LEU A 102 19.10 7.64 6.48
N ASN A 103 18.94 7.10 7.70
CA ASN A 103 20.02 6.48 8.46
C ASN A 103 20.53 5.23 7.76
N MET A 104 19.63 4.35 7.30
CA MET A 104 19.99 3.14 6.55
C MET A 104 20.79 3.48 5.28
N PHE A 105 20.36 4.51 4.55
CA PHE A 105 21.06 4.94 3.34
C PHE A 105 22.47 5.45 3.68
N ALA A 106 22.60 6.30 4.70
CA ALA A 106 23.89 6.83 5.12
C ALA A 106 24.85 5.73 5.62
N GLU A 107 24.37 4.82 6.47
CA GLU A 107 25.16 3.70 7.01
C GLU A 107 25.66 2.78 5.89
N LEU A 108 24.76 2.28 5.04
CA LEU A 108 25.15 1.36 3.97
C LEU A 108 25.99 2.05 2.88
N ARG A 109 25.78 3.34 2.65
CA ARG A 109 26.62 4.10 1.72
C ARG A 109 28.03 4.28 2.28
N ASN A 110 28.19 4.50 3.58
CA ASN A 110 29.49 4.54 4.25
C ASN A 110 30.20 3.18 4.20
N ASP A 111 29.45 2.09 4.19
CA ASP A 111 29.95 0.72 3.97
C ASP A 111 30.30 0.43 2.50
N GLY A 112 30.23 1.43 1.61
CA GLY A 112 30.63 1.34 0.20
C GLY A 112 29.56 0.79 -0.74
N ARG A 113 28.32 0.58 -0.28
CA ARG A 113 27.22 0.11 -1.13
C ARG A 113 26.82 1.16 -2.16
N ASP A 114 26.45 0.70 -3.35
CA ASP A 114 26.06 1.58 -4.45
C ASP A 114 24.79 2.38 -4.13
N ALA A 115 24.76 3.66 -4.53
CA ALA A 115 23.66 4.56 -4.20
C ALA A 115 22.36 4.18 -4.92
N ASP A 116 22.44 3.73 -6.17
CA ASP A 116 21.27 3.37 -6.98
C ASP A 116 20.64 2.07 -6.46
N GLU A 117 21.45 1.11 -6.02
CA GLU A 117 20.96 -0.08 -5.31
C GLU A 117 20.18 0.30 -4.04
N LEU A 118 20.70 1.23 -3.25
CA LEU A 118 20.05 1.67 -2.01
C LEU A 118 18.76 2.43 -2.28
N LEU A 119 18.72 3.26 -3.32
CA LEU A 119 17.51 3.96 -3.75
C LEU A 119 16.44 2.98 -4.25
N ALA A 120 16.82 1.93 -4.98
CA ALA A 120 15.89 0.87 -5.38
C ALA A 120 15.32 0.10 -4.17
N ILE A 121 16.12 -0.13 -3.14
CA ILE A 121 15.66 -0.69 -1.86
C ILE A 121 14.66 0.26 -1.19
N LEU A 122 14.94 1.56 -1.14
CA LEU A 122 14.01 2.55 -0.57
C LEU A 122 12.70 2.64 -1.35
N ALA A 123 12.76 2.68 -2.68
CA ALA A 123 11.59 2.71 -3.54
C ALA A 123 10.65 1.51 -3.32
N SER A 124 11.17 0.37 -2.87
CA SER A 124 10.39 -0.82 -2.55
C SER A 124 9.97 -0.96 -1.09
N LYS A 125 10.75 -0.41 -0.13
CA LYS A 125 10.60 -0.71 1.31
C LYS A 125 10.42 0.48 2.24
N SER A 126 10.71 1.69 1.79
CA SER A 126 10.58 2.87 2.64
C SER A 126 9.16 3.02 3.14
N ARG A 127 9.03 3.49 4.38
CA ARG A 127 7.73 3.83 4.99
C ARG A 127 7.11 5.06 4.33
N ASP A 128 7.93 5.93 3.75
CA ASP A 128 7.46 7.12 3.05
C ASP A 128 6.62 6.78 1.82
N ASN A 129 6.76 5.57 1.28
CA ASN A 129 5.99 5.11 0.12
C ASN A 129 4.46 5.14 0.35
N SER A 130 3.99 5.08 1.59
CA SER A 130 2.57 5.18 1.95
C SER A 130 2.23 6.45 2.72
N ARG A 131 3.16 7.41 2.84
CA ARG A 131 2.98 8.66 3.58
C ARG A 131 2.90 9.89 2.69
N THR A 132 3.03 9.71 1.37
CA THR A 132 2.82 10.80 0.42
C THR A 132 1.41 11.36 0.52
N PRO A 133 1.22 12.66 0.19
CA PRO A 133 -0.08 13.31 0.21
C PRO A 133 -1.17 12.52 -0.50
N MET A 134 -2.38 12.56 0.06
CA MET A 134 -3.57 12.00 -0.58
C MET A 134 -3.85 12.73 -1.90
N GLN A 135 -4.13 11.97 -2.96
CA GLN A 135 -4.30 12.50 -4.31
C GLN A 135 -5.79 12.80 -4.55
N TRP A 136 -6.24 14.01 -4.23
CA TRP A 136 -7.66 14.40 -4.33
C TRP A 136 -8.07 14.75 -5.77
N SER A 137 -7.22 15.46 -6.51
CA SER A 137 -7.50 15.93 -7.88
C SER A 137 -6.23 15.92 -8.74
N ASN A 138 -6.36 16.32 -10.01
CA ASN A 138 -5.23 16.51 -10.92
C ASN A 138 -4.61 17.92 -10.87
N GLY A 139 -5.11 18.80 -10.01
CA GLY A 139 -4.58 20.16 -9.82
C GLY A 139 -3.32 20.22 -8.96
N ASP A 140 -2.86 21.44 -8.66
CA ASP A 140 -1.65 21.67 -7.88
C ASP A 140 -1.65 20.89 -6.56
N ASN A 141 -0.50 20.28 -6.25
CA ASN A 141 -0.32 19.40 -5.08
C ASN A 141 -1.37 18.29 -4.93
N ALA A 142 -1.93 17.82 -6.06
CA ALA A 142 -3.05 16.88 -6.10
C ALA A 142 -4.29 17.35 -5.31
N GLY A 143 -4.44 18.66 -5.07
CA GLY A 143 -5.48 19.23 -4.21
C GLY A 143 -5.28 18.99 -2.71
N PHE A 144 -4.11 18.51 -2.27
CA PHE A 144 -3.82 18.27 -0.86
C PHE A 144 -3.58 19.54 -0.05
N THR A 145 -2.90 20.53 -0.64
CA THR A 145 -2.56 21.79 0.01
C THR A 145 -2.36 22.90 -1.02
N ALA A 146 -2.66 24.14 -0.64
CA ALA A 146 -2.32 25.32 -1.42
C ALA A 146 -0.86 25.79 -1.21
N GLY A 147 -0.18 25.26 -0.18
CA GLY A 147 1.23 25.55 0.11
C GLY A 147 2.17 24.45 -0.37
N GLU A 148 3.32 24.31 0.29
CA GLU A 148 4.27 23.23 -0.01
C GLU A 148 3.97 21.98 0.83
N PRO A 149 3.80 20.79 0.23
CA PRO A 149 3.64 19.56 1.00
C PRO A 149 4.95 19.19 1.70
N TRP A 150 4.85 18.63 2.91
CA TRP A 150 6.02 18.28 3.73
C TRP A 150 6.90 17.17 3.11
N ILE A 151 6.31 16.37 2.22
CA ILE A 151 6.95 15.33 1.42
C ILE A 151 6.40 15.40 -0.01
N GLY A 152 7.19 14.97 -1.00
CA GLY A 152 6.78 14.98 -2.41
C GLY A 152 5.52 14.16 -2.69
N LEU A 153 4.88 14.46 -3.82
CA LEU A 153 3.72 13.73 -4.33
C LEU A 153 4.15 12.43 -5.01
N GLY A 154 3.19 11.52 -5.25
CA GLY A 154 3.38 10.47 -6.24
C GLY A 154 3.44 11.06 -7.65
N ASP A 155 4.27 10.50 -8.51
CA ASP A 155 4.48 10.95 -9.89
C ASP A 155 3.24 10.84 -10.80
N ASN A 156 2.22 10.10 -10.37
CA ASN A 156 1.03 9.76 -11.16
C ASN A 156 -0.28 10.37 -10.63
N TYR A 157 -0.21 11.39 -9.77
CA TYR A 157 -1.40 12.00 -9.18
C TYR A 157 -2.36 12.61 -10.20
N GLN A 158 -1.85 13.04 -11.36
CA GLN A 158 -2.69 13.59 -12.43
C GLN A 158 -3.65 12.55 -13.01
N GLN A 159 -3.27 11.27 -13.00
CA GLN A 159 -4.07 10.16 -13.51
C GLN A 159 -4.78 9.39 -12.38
N ILE A 160 -4.13 9.25 -11.23
CA ILE A 160 -4.67 8.52 -10.08
C ILE A 160 -5.07 9.56 -9.03
N ASN A 161 -6.34 9.91 -8.98
CA ASN A 161 -6.87 10.79 -7.94
C ASN A 161 -8.35 10.51 -7.67
N VAL A 162 -8.86 11.05 -6.57
CA VAL A 162 -10.24 10.85 -6.14
C VAL A 162 -11.23 11.38 -7.16
N GLU A 163 -11.01 12.58 -7.71
CA GLU A 163 -11.88 13.16 -8.74
C GLU A 163 -12.03 12.22 -9.95
N ALA A 164 -10.92 11.73 -10.51
CA ALA A 164 -10.93 10.77 -11.61
C ALA A 164 -11.59 9.43 -11.22
N ALA A 165 -11.33 8.93 -10.00
CA ALA A 165 -11.92 7.69 -9.52
C ALA A 165 -13.44 7.79 -9.30
N LEU A 166 -13.95 8.96 -8.91
CA LEU A 166 -15.39 9.20 -8.73
C LEU A 166 -16.12 9.37 -10.07
N ALA A 167 -15.44 9.90 -11.10
CA ALA A 167 -15.98 10.05 -12.44
C ALA A 167 -16.08 8.72 -13.23
N ASP A 168 -15.31 7.71 -12.86
CA ASP A 168 -15.33 6.37 -13.47
C ASP A 168 -16.08 5.36 -12.58
N GLU A 169 -17.29 4.97 -12.98
CA GLU A 169 -18.11 3.96 -12.27
C GLU A 169 -17.43 2.57 -12.17
N SER A 170 -16.45 2.31 -13.04
CA SER A 170 -15.65 1.11 -13.03
C SER A 170 -14.38 1.24 -12.18
N SER A 171 -14.19 2.32 -11.43
CA SER A 171 -12.96 2.55 -10.68
C SER A 171 -12.73 1.57 -9.52
N VAL A 172 -11.51 1.63 -8.96
CA VAL A 172 -11.16 0.90 -7.74
C VAL A 172 -12.06 1.36 -6.58
N PHE A 173 -12.41 2.64 -6.53
CA PHE A 173 -13.22 3.24 -5.46
C PHE A 173 -14.59 2.56 -5.35
N TYR A 174 -15.31 2.47 -6.48
CA TYR A 174 -16.63 1.82 -6.48
C TYR A 174 -16.54 0.31 -6.23
N THR A 175 -15.38 -0.32 -6.47
CA THR A 175 -15.15 -1.72 -6.06
C THR A 175 -15.10 -1.83 -4.54
N TYR A 176 -14.32 -0.97 -3.86
CA TYR A 176 -14.30 -0.93 -2.40
C TYR A 176 -15.68 -0.61 -1.82
N GLN A 177 -16.39 0.36 -2.38
CA GLN A 177 -17.74 0.71 -1.94
C GLN A 177 -18.69 -0.50 -2.03
N LYS A 178 -18.67 -1.23 -3.15
CA LYS A 178 -19.46 -2.46 -3.33
C LYS A 178 -19.07 -3.56 -2.33
N LEU A 179 -17.77 -3.74 -2.06
CA LEU A 179 -17.28 -4.72 -1.09
C LEU A 179 -17.72 -4.38 0.35
N ILE A 180 -17.71 -3.10 0.73
CA ILE A 180 -18.20 -2.64 2.03
C ILE A 180 -19.71 -2.90 2.15
N ALA A 181 -20.49 -2.54 1.12
CA ALA A 181 -21.93 -2.81 1.11
C ALA A 181 -22.23 -4.31 1.22
N LEU A 182 -21.44 -5.16 0.54
CA LEU A 182 -21.55 -6.61 0.65
C LEU A 182 -21.22 -7.11 2.07
N PHE A 183 -20.17 -6.58 2.69
CA PHE A 183 -19.76 -6.93 4.06
C PHE A 183 -20.83 -6.57 5.09
N GLN A 184 -21.55 -5.47 4.89
CA GLN A 184 -22.66 -5.05 5.76
C GLN A 184 -23.94 -5.86 5.52
N SER A 185 -24.02 -6.65 4.45
CA SER A 185 -25.20 -7.46 4.16
C SER A 185 -25.36 -8.61 5.18
N PRO A 186 -26.60 -8.99 5.51
CA PRO A 186 -26.88 -10.08 6.47
C PRO A 186 -26.32 -11.45 6.08
N ALA A 187 -25.97 -11.63 4.79
CA ALA A 187 -25.39 -12.86 4.27
C ALA A 187 -23.92 -13.04 4.67
N VAL A 188 -23.20 -11.95 4.94
CA VAL A 188 -21.74 -11.96 5.21
C VAL A 188 -21.43 -11.60 6.66
N SER A 189 -22.18 -10.68 7.28
CA SER A 189 -21.89 -10.12 8.60
C SER A 189 -22.38 -10.95 9.80
N LYS A 190 -22.34 -12.29 9.72
CA LYS A 190 -22.66 -13.11 10.91
C LYS A 190 -21.41 -13.34 11.73
N LYS A 191 -21.23 -12.53 12.77
CA LYS A 191 -20.33 -12.87 13.86
C LYS A 191 -20.90 -14.16 14.50
N PRO A 192 -20.14 -15.27 14.57
CA PRO A 192 -20.60 -16.44 15.31
C PRO A 192 -20.87 -16.01 16.75
N SER A 193 -22.07 -16.33 17.24
CA SER A 193 -22.52 -16.10 18.62
C SER A 193 -21.74 -16.98 19.58
#